data_AF-A0A7L1V4X5-F1
#
_entry.id   AF-A0A7L1V4X5-F1
#
_cell.length_a   1.000
_cell.length_b   1.000
_cell.length_c   1.000
_cell.angle_alpha   90.00
_cell.angle_beta   90.00
_cell.angle_gamma   90.00
#
_symmetry.space_group_name_H-M   'P 1'
#
loop_
_entity.id
_entity.type
_entity.pdbx_description
1 polymer ?
#
loop_
_entity_poly.entity_id
_entity_poly.type
_entity_poly.pdbx_seq_one_letter_code
_entity_poly.pdbx_strand_id
1 'polypeptide(L)'
;MKAPFILLLAQLCSASLVPEREKDPEYWRRQAQETLRNALRLQRLNQNVAKNLILFLGDGMGVSTVTAARILKGQLQHGQGEESMLEMDKFPFVALAKTYNTNAQVPDSAGTATAYLCGVKANEGTLGVSAGVTRDHCNTTKGQEVTSILRWAKEAGKAVGIVTTTRVTHATPSAAYAHSANRDWYSDGEMPLDALESGCKDIARQLVENIPEIEVILGGGRKYMYPKNVSDVEYPQEEKHRGTRLDGRNLVQAWQEAKPRGKVAEYVWHRRGLLALNLSRVDFLLGE
;
A
#
# COMPACT_ATOMS: atom_id res chain seq x y z
N MET A 1 30.33 -44.62 -48.96
CA MET A 1 29.26 -43.85 -48.29
C MET A 1 29.19 -44.29 -46.83
N LYS A 2 29.70 -43.46 -45.91
CA LYS A 2 29.61 -43.70 -44.46
C LYS A 2 28.64 -42.66 -43.90
N ALA A 3 27.45 -43.09 -43.50
CA ALA A 3 26.47 -42.24 -42.83
C ALA A 3 26.87 -42.08 -41.35
N PRO A 4 26.92 -40.86 -40.79
CA PRO A 4 27.12 -40.69 -39.36
C PRO A 4 25.79 -40.91 -38.64
N PHE A 5 25.82 -41.81 -37.65
CA PHE A 5 24.71 -42.08 -36.75
C PHE A 5 24.62 -40.90 -35.77
N ILE A 6 23.61 -40.03 -35.94
CA ILE A 6 23.30 -38.96 -35.00
C ILE A 6 22.68 -39.61 -33.78
N LEU A 7 23.43 -39.71 -32.68
CA LEU A 7 22.89 -40.03 -31.37
C LEU A 7 22.06 -38.84 -30.89
N LEU A 8 20.73 -38.96 -31.01
CA LEU A 8 19.79 -38.08 -30.34
C LEU A 8 19.85 -38.43 -28.84
N LEU A 9 20.60 -37.66 -28.06
CA LEU A 9 20.49 -37.65 -26.61
C LEU A 9 19.13 -37.05 -26.27
N ALA A 10 18.12 -37.91 -26.19
CA ALA A 10 16.86 -37.59 -25.54
C ALA A 10 17.20 -37.25 -24.08
N GLN A 11 17.19 -35.95 -23.74
CA GLN A 11 17.13 -35.52 -22.36
C GLN A 11 15.84 -36.09 -21.77
N LEU A 12 16.04 -37.21 -21.07
CA LEU A 12 15.03 -37.86 -20.27
C LEU A 12 14.38 -36.82 -19.37
N CYS A 13 13.06 -36.74 -19.51
CA CYS A 13 12.09 -36.10 -18.63
C CYS A 13 12.68 -35.80 -17.24
N SER A 14 12.65 -34.53 -16.85
CA SER A 14 12.84 -34.11 -15.46
C SER A 14 11.82 -34.84 -14.59
N ALA A 15 12.21 -35.99 -14.04
CA ALA A 15 11.47 -36.62 -12.98
C ALA A 15 11.36 -35.58 -11.86
N SER A 16 10.13 -35.20 -11.52
CA SER A 16 9.86 -34.56 -10.23
C SER A 16 10.27 -35.57 -9.16
N LEU A 17 11.53 -35.49 -8.75
CA LEU A 17 12.10 -36.33 -7.71
C LEU A 17 11.67 -35.72 -6.39
N VAL A 18 10.63 -36.31 -5.81
CA VAL A 18 10.27 -36.09 -4.40
C VAL A 18 11.55 -36.21 -3.58
N PRO A 19 11.92 -35.19 -2.77
CA PRO A 19 13.12 -35.26 -1.93
C PRO A 19 13.16 -36.55 -1.13
N GLU A 20 14.30 -37.24 -1.05
CA GLU A 20 14.39 -38.56 -0.38
C GLU A 20 13.86 -38.53 1.06
N ARG A 21 14.10 -37.43 1.79
CA ARG A 21 13.58 -37.22 3.15
C ARG A 21 12.05 -37.20 3.23
N GLU A 22 11.37 -36.72 2.18
CA GLU A 22 9.91 -36.60 2.14
C GLU A 22 9.22 -37.93 1.82
N LYS A 23 9.98 -38.92 1.34
CA LYS A 23 9.49 -40.29 1.17
C LYS A 23 9.34 -41.03 2.50
N ASP A 24 10.04 -40.59 3.56
CA ASP A 24 9.95 -41.14 4.91
C ASP A 24 8.72 -40.55 5.64
N PRO A 25 7.72 -41.38 6.05
CA PRO A 25 6.56 -40.90 6.80
C PRO A 25 6.92 -40.20 8.13
N GLU A 26 8.05 -40.56 8.76
CA GLU A 26 8.48 -39.92 10.00
C GLU A 26 8.87 -38.45 9.80
N TYR A 27 9.31 -38.05 8.60
CA TYR A 27 9.55 -36.64 8.29
C TYR A 27 8.28 -35.80 8.49
N TRP A 28 7.16 -36.24 7.91
CA TRP A 28 5.87 -35.56 8.02
C TRP A 28 5.30 -35.60 9.44
N ARG A 29 5.42 -36.75 10.13
CA ARG A 29 4.98 -36.87 11.54
C ARG A 29 5.75 -35.91 12.45
N ARG A 30 7.07 -35.79 12.28
CA ARG A 30 7.89 -34.84 13.05
C ARG A 30 7.46 -33.39 12.83
N GLN A 31 7.23 -32.98 11.58
CA GLN A 31 6.73 -31.63 11.28
C GLN A 31 5.36 -31.37 11.91
N ALA A 32 4.43 -32.33 11.80
CA ALA A 32 3.10 -32.19 12.40
C ALA A 32 3.18 -32.04 13.94
N GLN A 33 4.05 -32.80 14.60
CA GLN A 33 4.29 -32.68 16.05
C GLN A 33 4.88 -31.32 16.43
N GLU A 34 5.78 -30.77 15.62
CA GLU A 34 6.34 -29.44 15.83
C GLU A 34 5.27 -28.34 15.67
N THR A 35 4.47 -28.40 14.61
CA THR A 35 3.34 -27.49 14.39
C THR A 35 2.35 -27.54 15.55
N LEU A 36 2.00 -28.72 16.05
CA LEU A 36 1.13 -28.88 17.21
C LEU A 36 1.74 -28.26 18.48
N ARG A 37 3.03 -28.50 18.75
CA ARG A 37 3.71 -27.89 19.91
C ARG A 37 3.72 -26.36 19.82
N ASN A 38 3.92 -25.80 18.63
CA ASN A 38 3.87 -24.36 18.40
C ASN A 38 2.45 -23.81 18.63
N ALA A 39 1.42 -24.49 18.13
CA ALA A 39 0.02 -24.12 18.36
C ALA A 39 -0.36 -24.16 19.86
N LEU A 40 0.10 -25.16 20.61
CA LEU A 40 -0.16 -25.27 22.04
C LEU A 40 0.51 -24.16 22.86
N ARG A 41 1.66 -23.63 22.42
CA ARG A 41 2.31 -22.48 23.06
C ARG A 41 1.53 -21.17 22.89
N LEU A 42 0.74 -21.05 21.81
CA LEU A 42 -0.05 -19.85 21.50
C LEU A 42 -1.33 -19.71 22.35
N GLN A 43 -1.61 -20.66 23.25
CA GLN A 43 -2.81 -20.61 24.11
C GLN A 43 -2.86 -19.40 25.04
N ARG A 44 -1.70 -18.80 25.37
CA ARG A 44 -1.64 -17.56 26.15
C ARG A 44 -1.65 -16.36 25.22
N LEU A 45 -2.83 -15.78 25.02
CA LEU A 45 -3.00 -14.57 24.21
C LEU A 45 -2.37 -13.35 24.88
N ASN A 46 -1.77 -12.48 24.06
CA ASN A 46 -1.35 -11.15 24.51
C ASN A 46 -2.58 -10.25 24.66
N GLN A 47 -2.91 -9.87 25.89
CA GLN A 47 -4.04 -9.01 26.22
C GLN A 47 -3.65 -7.54 26.46
N ASN A 48 -2.37 -7.20 26.29
CA ASN A 48 -1.89 -5.84 26.47
C ASN A 48 -2.39 -4.93 25.34
N VAL A 49 -2.57 -3.65 25.65
CA VAL A 49 -2.90 -2.63 24.65
C VAL A 49 -1.71 -2.41 23.71
N ALA A 50 -1.94 -2.49 22.41
CA ALA A 50 -0.91 -2.28 21.40
C ALA A 50 -0.39 -0.82 21.43
N LYS A 51 0.91 -0.64 21.65
CA LYS A 51 1.57 0.68 21.54
C LYS A 51 1.63 1.16 20.10
N ASN A 52 1.96 0.25 19.17
CA ASN A 52 2.17 0.49 17.75
C ASN A 52 1.23 -0.38 16.92
N LEU A 53 0.76 0.15 15.79
CA LEU A 53 -0.05 -0.57 14.81
C LEU A 53 0.66 -0.48 13.46
N ILE A 54 0.89 -1.63 12.82
CA ILE A 54 1.49 -1.70 11.48
C ILE A 54 0.58 -2.58 10.63
N LEU A 55 0.08 -2.03 9.52
CA LEU A 55 -0.72 -2.75 8.55
C LEU A 55 0.06 -2.87 7.25
N PHE A 56 0.33 -4.11 6.84
CA PHE A 56 0.86 -4.41 5.50
C PHE A 56 -0.30 -4.78 4.59
N LEU A 57 -0.46 -4.05 3.49
CA LEU A 57 -1.51 -4.27 2.51
C LEU A 57 -0.88 -4.67 1.17
N GLY A 58 -1.07 -5.93 0.76
CA GLY A 58 -0.74 -6.39 -0.58
C GLY A 58 -1.91 -6.14 -1.54
N ASP A 59 -1.84 -5.06 -2.33
CA ASP A 59 -2.91 -4.70 -3.28
C ASP A 59 -3.05 -5.80 -4.34
N GLY A 60 -4.25 -6.37 -4.51
CA GLY A 60 -4.49 -7.52 -5.38
C GLY A 60 -3.87 -8.86 -4.93
N MET A 61 -3.33 -8.95 -3.71
CA MET A 61 -2.62 -10.13 -3.21
C MET A 61 -3.58 -11.19 -2.63
N GLY A 62 -4.40 -11.81 -3.50
CA GLY A 62 -5.24 -12.95 -3.13
C GLY A 62 -4.46 -14.21 -2.74
N VAL A 63 -5.17 -15.24 -2.26
CA VAL A 63 -4.56 -16.51 -1.79
C VAL A 63 -3.70 -17.18 -2.86
N SER A 64 -4.14 -17.14 -4.12
CA SER A 64 -3.37 -17.66 -5.26
C SER A 64 -2.04 -16.93 -5.43
N THR A 65 -2.05 -15.59 -5.34
CA THR A 65 -0.85 -14.76 -5.41
C THR A 65 0.13 -15.08 -4.28
N VAL A 66 -0.37 -15.29 -3.05
CA VAL A 66 0.46 -15.67 -1.90
C VAL A 66 1.15 -17.01 -2.14
N THR A 67 0.42 -18.03 -2.61
CA THR A 67 1.01 -19.35 -2.89
C THR A 67 2.01 -19.30 -4.05
N ALA A 68 1.70 -18.58 -5.13
CA ALA A 68 2.64 -18.40 -6.24
C ALA A 68 3.92 -17.69 -5.79
N ALA A 69 3.81 -16.65 -4.96
CA ALA A 69 4.95 -15.93 -4.41
C ALA A 69 5.80 -16.80 -3.46
N ARG A 70 5.16 -17.67 -2.67
CA ARG A 70 5.86 -18.64 -1.79
C ARG A 70 6.74 -19.58 -2.60
N ILE A 71 6.18 -20.18 -3.66
CA ILE A 71 6.91 -21.08 -4.56
C ILE A 71 8.08 -20.36 -5.22
N LEU A 72 7.81 -19.18 -5.80
CA LEU A 72 8.84 -18.38 -6.45
C LEU A 72 9.98 -18.01 -5.47
N LYS A 73 9.65 -17.58 -4.25
CA LYS A 73 10.66 -17.27 -3.22
C LYS A 73 11.54 -18.48 -2.91
N GLY A 74 10.93 -19.66 -2.72
CA GLY A 74 11.69 -20.88 -2.44
C GLY A 74 12.63 -21.27 -3.58
N GLN A 75 12.17 -21.15 -4.82
CA GLN A 75 12.98 -21.43 -6.01
C GLN A 75 14.14 -20.44 -6.18
N LEU A 76 13.92 -19.15 -5.91
CA LEU A 76 14.97 -18.13 -5.90
C LEU A 76 16.02 -18.37 -4.79
N GLN A 77 15.67 -19.16 -3.77
CA GLN A 77 16.57 -19.60 -2.68
C GLN A 77 17.13 -21.00 -2.92
N HIS A 78 17.07 -21.51 -4.16
CA HIS A 78 17.57 -22.83 -4.56
C HIS A 78 16.85 -24.02 -3.89
N GLY A 79 15.62 -23.82 -3.38
CA GLY A 79 14.71 -24.87 -2.93
C GLY A 79 13.77 -25.35 -4.04
N GLN A 80 12.83 -26.24 -3.72
CA GLN A 80 11.82 -26.70 -4.69
C GLN A 80 10.70 -25.66 -4.87
N GLY A 81 10.32 -25.01 -3.76
CA GLY A 81 9.43 -23.85 -3.75
C GLY A 81 8.27 -24.05 -2.78
N GLU A 82 7.54 -25.16 -2.95
CA GLU A 82 6.29 -25.47 -2.26
C GLU A 82 6.45 -25.56 -0.73
N GLU A 83 7.61 -26.02 -0.27
CA GLU A 83 7.97 -26.18 1.14
C GLU A 83 8.44 -24.87 1.81
N SER A 84 8.72 -23.83 1.01
CA SER A 84 9.19 -22.55 1.51
C SER A 84 8.10 -21.82 2.29
N MET A 85 8.49 -20.88 3.15
CA MET A 85 7.55 -19.99 3.86
C MET A 85 7.86 -18.53 3.55
N LEU A 86 6.80 -17.76 3.32
CA LEU A 86 6.84 -16.29 3.38
C LEU A 86 6.94 -15.82 4.83
N GLU A 87 7.39 -14.59 5.05
CA GLU A 87 7.40 -14.03 6.42
C GLU A 87 5.98 -13.88 6.99
N MET A 88 4.99 -13.62 6.13
CA MET A 88 3.57 -13.59 6.51
C MET A 88 3.02 -14.96 6.91
N ASP A 89 3.58 -16.06 6.41
CA ASP A 89 3.12 -17.43 6.76
C ASP A 89 3.46 -17.78 8.21
N LYS A 90 4.40 -17.06 8.83
CA LYS A 90 4.80 -17.25 10.22
C LYS A 90 3.84 -16.59 11.22
N PHE A 91 2.87 -15.81 10.75
CA PHE A 91 1.90 -15.15 11.62
C PHE A 91 0.96 -16.19 12.25
N PRO A 92 0.73 -16.15 13.58
CA PRO A 92 -0.01 -17.21 14.29
C PRO A 92 -1.53 -17.15 14.08
N PHE A 93 -2.06 -16.04 13.57
CA PHE A 93 -3.50 -15.82 13.42
C PHE A 93 -3.84 -15.51 11.96
N VAL A 94 -4.80 -16.25 11.42
CA VAL A 94 -5.28 -16.10 10.04
C VAL A 94 -6.79 -15.98 10.05
N ALA A 95 -7.31 -15.11 9.19
CA ALA A 95 -8.74 -14.96 8.95
C ALA A 95 -8.99 -14.74 7.45
N LEU A 96 -10.22 -15.04 7.02
CA LEU A 96 -10.70 -14.68 5.69
C LEU A 96 -11.53 -13.40 5.77
N ALA A 97 -11.33 -12.49 4.81
CA ALA A 97 -12.06 -11.23 4.72
C ALA A 97 -13.01 -11.24 3.52
N LYS A 98 -14.27 -10.81 3.73
CA LYS A 98 -15.27 -10.64 2.65
C LYS A 98 -15.17 -9.23 2.06
N THR A 99 -14.68 -9.12 0.82
CA THR A 99 -14.17 -7.86 0.26
C THR A 99 -15.17 -7.02 -0.54
N TYR A 100 -16.38 -7.52 -0.84
CA TYR A 100 -17.38 -6.81 -1.65
C TYR A 100 -17.61 -5.34 -1.21
N ASN A 101 -17.80 -4.43 -2.16
CA ASN A 101 -18.27 -3.07 -1.92
C ASN A 101 -19.79 -3.04 -1.76
N THR A 102 -20.35 -1.95 -1.24
CA THR A 102 -21.81 -1.82 -1.07
C THR A 102 -22.59 -1.91 -2.37
N ASN A 103 -21.97 -1.53 -3.50
CA ASN A 103 -22.56 -1.54 -4.84
C ASN A 103 -21.84 -2.48 -5.83
N ALA A 104 -20.81 -3.24 -5.41
CA ALA A 104 -20.06 -4.13 -6.31
C ALA A 104 -19.62 -5.42 -5.62
N GLN A 105 -19.85 -6.57 -6.28
CA GLN A 105 -19.44 -7.89 -5.75
C GLN A 105 -17.93 -8.07 -5.84
N VAL A 106 -17.34 -7.72 -6.99
CA VAL A 106 -15.91 -7.58 -7.17
C VAL A 106 -15.56 -6.13 -6.85
N PRO A 107 -14.83 -5.86 -5.77
CA PRO A 107 -14.58 -4.51 -5.32
C PRO A 107 -13.43 -3.84 -6.07
N ASP A 108 -13.29 -2.52 -5.88
CA ASP A 108 -12.06 -1.79 -6.21
C ASP A 108 -11.22 -1.48 -4.96
N SER A 109 -10.01 -0.95 -5.18
CA SER A 109 -9.11 -0.54 -4.09
C SER A 109 -9.67 0.58 -3.21
N ALA A 110 -10.49 1.49 -3.74
CA ALA A 110 -10.94 2.67 -2.99
C ALA A 110 -11.96 2.33 -1.90
N GLY A 111 -13.04 1.63 -2.27
CA GLY A 111 -14.04 1.28 -1.29
C GLY A 111 -13.55 0.21 -0.32
N THR A 112 -12.64 -0.68 -0.74
CA THR A 112 -11.98 -1.63 0.19
C THR A 112 -11.03 -0.93 1.17
N ALA A 113 -10.27 0.07 0.72
CA ALA A 113 -9.43 0.88 1.60
C ALA A 113 -10.23 1.63 2.66
N THR A 114 -11.39 2.18 2.28
CA THR A 114 -12.33 2.76 3.25
C THR A 114 -12.79 1.72 4.27
N ALA A 115 -13.04 0.48 3.87
CA ALA A 115 -13.44 -0.58 4.78
C ALA A 115 -12.35 -0.95 5.80
N TYR A 116 -11.11 -1.23 5.36
CA TYR A 116 -10.07 -1.69 6.29
C TYR A 116 -9.34 -0.55 7.04
N LEU A 117 -9.41 0.69 6.56
CA LEU A 117 -8.81 1.85 7.26
C LEU A 117 -9.82 2.63 8.10
N CYS A 118 -11.08 2.72 7.68
CA CYS A 118 -12.11 3.51 8.37
C CYS A 118 -13.17 2.66 9.06
N GLY A 119 -13.21 1.34 8.82
CA GLY A 119 -14.17 0.43 9.44
C GLY A 119 -15.59 0.49 8.84
N VAL A 120 -15.77 1.17 7.70
CA VAL A 120 -17.07 1.34 7.02
C VAL A 120 -16.95 0.90 5.58
N LYS A 121 -17.85 0.01 5.13
CA LYS A 121 -17.92 -0.36 3.70
C LYS A 121 -18.46 0.81 2.88
N ALA A 122 -17.88 1.03 1.71
CA ALA A 122 -18.20 2.12 0.81
C ALA A 122 -18.48 1.64 -0.61
N ASN A 123 -18.95 2.58 -1.44
CA ASN A 123 -19.17 2.38 -2.86
C ASN A 123 -17.82 2.25 -3.59
N GLU A 124 -17.84 1.57 -4.72
CA GLU A 124 -16.71 1.49 -5.64
C GLU A 124 -16.25 2.89 -6.07
N GLY A 125 -14.95 3.15 -6.03
CA GLY A 125 -14.35 4.39 -6.53
C GLY A 125 -14.43 5.58 -5.58
N THR A 126 -14.99 5.43 -4.37
CA THR A 126 -15.02 6.50 -3.35
C THR A 126 -14.00 6.25 -2.22
N LEU A 127 -13.49 7.33 -1.62
CA LEU A 127 -12.41 7.28 -0.62
C LEU A 127 -12.84 7.93 0.68
N GLY A 128 -12.70 7.21 1.80
CA GLY A 128 -12.90 7.79 3.13
C GLY A 128 -14.32 8.32 3.36
N VAL A 129 -15.30 7.83 2.62
CA VAL A 129 -16.71 8.27 2.72
C VAL A 129 -17.63 7.07 2.77
N SER A 130 -18.83 7.25 3.33
CA SER A 130 -19.86 6.23 3.39
C SER A 130 -20.45 5.91 2.00
N ALA A 131 -21.27 4.86 1.94
CA ALA A 131 -22.04 4.52 0.74
C ALA A 131 -23.15 5.54 0.39
N GLY A 132 -23.35 6.58 1.20
CA GLY A 132 -24.23 7.71 0.89
C GLY A 132 -23.65 8.67 -0.18
N VAL A 133 -22.36 8.56 -0.50
CA VAL A 133 -21.71 9.34 -1.57
C VAL A 133 -21.90 8.66 -2.91
N THR A 134 -22.42 9.43 -3.88
CA THR A 134 -22.48 8.99 -5.27
C THR A 134 -21.16 9.33 -5.95
N ARG A 135 -20.55 8.34 -6.61
CA ARG A 135 -19.28 8.55 -7.34
C ARG A 135 -19.41 9.72 -8.30
N ASP A 136 -18.35 10.52 -8.41
CA ASP A 136 -18.26 11.74 -9.23
C ASP A 136 -19.08 12.95 -8.76
N HIS A 137 -19.97 12.79 -7.76
CA HIS A 137 -20.81 13.89 -7.29
C HIS A 137 -20.28 14.50 -5.99
N CYS A 138 -19.43 15.52 -6.13
CA CYS A 138 -18.79 16.23 -5.02
C CYS A 138 -19.79 16.66 -3.93
N ASN A 139 -20.94 17.21 -4.32
CA ASN A 139 -21.96 17.72 -3.42
C ASN A 139 -22.54 16.67 -2.45
N THR A 140 -22.39 15.37 -2.73
CA THR A 140 -22.83 14.28 -1.85
C THR A 140 -21.82 13.92 -0.76
N THR A 141 -20.60 14.48 -0.80
CA THR A 141 -19.49 14.15 0.13
C THR A 141 -19.74 14.68 1.54
N LYS A 142 -20.27 15.89 1.65
CA LYS A 142 -20.38 16.63 2.92
C LYS A 142 -21.29 15.89 3.91
N GLY A 143 -20.77 15.60 5.08
CA GLY A 143 -21.48 14.86 6.14
C GLY A 143 -21.48 13.34 5.96
N GLN A 144 -20.80 12.82 4.93
CA GLN A 144 -20.64 11.39 4.68
C GLN A 144 -19.19 10.91 4.88
N GLU A 145 -18.31 11.79 5.37
CA GLU A 145 -16.92 11.46 5.69
C GLU A 145 -16.83 10.43 6.82
N VAL A 146 -15.90 9.48 6.72
CA VAL A 146 -15.63 8.47 7.75
C VAL A 146 -14.17 8.51 8.19
N THR A 147 -13.95 8.56 9.50
CA THR A 147 -12.61 8.74 10.10
C THR A 147 -11.77 7.47 10.01
N SER A 148 -10.53 7.61 9.54
CA SER A 148 -9.58 6.51 9.43
C SER A 148 -8.85 6.21 10.74
N ILE A 149 -8.29 5.00 10.86
CA ILE A 149 -7.41 4.61 11.96
C ILE A 149 -6.14 5.47 12.03
N LEU A 150 -5.66 6.00 10.90
CA LEU A 150 -4.55 6.94 10.86
C LEU A 150 -4.91 8.23 11.59
N ARG A 151 -6.11 8.78 11.32
CA ARG A 151 -6.62 9.97 12.01
C ARG A 151 -6.84 9.70 13.49
N TRP A 152 -7.47 8.57 13.86
CA TRP A 152 -7.65 8.17 15.26
C TRP A 152 -6.31 8.04 16.01
N ALA A 153 -5.30 7.46 15.38
CA ALA A 153 -3.97 7.32 15.99
C ALA A 153 -3.33 8.70 16.23
N LYS A 154 -3.43 9.61 15.26
CA LYS A 154 -2.91 10.97 15.38
C LYS A 154 -3.61 11.77 16.48
N GLU A 155 -4.94 11.69 16.55
CA GLU A 155 -5.74 12.32 17.61
C GLU A 155 -5.44 11.75 18.99
N ALA A 156 -5.05 10.47 19.07
CA ALA A 156 -4.55 9.83 20.28
C ALA A 156 -3.08 10.19 20.61
N GLY A 157 -2.47 11.15 19.91
CA GLY A 157 -1.10 11.61 20.15
C GLY A 157 -0.01 10.65 19.66
N LYS A 158 -0.33 9.71 18.77
CA LYS A 158 0.67 8.82 18.14
C LYS A 158 1.25 9.47 16.88
N ALA A 159 2.50 9.13 16.60
CA ALA A 159 3.05 9.34 15.26
C ALA A 159 2.39 8.39 14.26
N VAL A 160 2.21 8.87 13.04
CA VAL A 160 1.52 8.17 11.95
C VAL A 160 2.32 8.26 10.66
N GLY A 161 2.17 7.27 9.79
CA GLY A 161 2.89 7.26 8.53
C GLY A 161 2.26 6.37 7.48
N ILE A 162 2.59 6.68 6.23
CA ILE A 162 2.13 6.00 5.03
C ILE A 162 3.36 5.66 4.20
N VAL A 163 3.49 4.39 3.85
CA VAL A 163 4.54 3.91 2.94
C VAL A 163 3.88 3.06 1.87
N THR A 164 4.14 3.38 0.61
CA THR A 164 3.59 2.66 -0.54
C THR A 164 4.60 2.63 -1.69
N THR A 165 4.45 1.66 -2.59
CA THR A 165 5.17 1.63 -3.88
C THR A 165 4.39 2.33 -4.99
N THR A 166 3.15 2.73 -4.72
CA THR A 166 2.31 3.50 -5.64
C THR A 166 2.53 5.00 -5.44
N ARG A 167 1.76 5.82 -6.15
CA ARG A 167 1.61 7.23 -5.78
C ARG A 167 0.93 7.36 -4.41
N VAL A 168 1.39 8.29 -3.57
CA VAL A 168 0.80 8.52 -2.24
C VAL A 168 -0.66 8.98 -2.30
N THR A 169 -1.10 9.48 -3.46
CA THR A 169 -2.49 9.83 -3.82
C THR A 169 -3.31 8.67 -4.37
N HIS A 170 -2.76 7.46 -4.47
CA HIS A 170 -3.50 6.29 -4.93
C HIS A 170 -4.57 5.89 -3.90
N ALA A 171 -5.60 5.17 -4.34
CA ALA A 171 -6.76 4.81 -3.52
C ALA A 171 -6.42 4.19 -2.16
N THR A 172 -5.50 3.23 -2.15
CA THR A 172 -5.08 2.46 -0.97
C THR A 172 -4.51 3.36 0.13
N PRO A 173 -3.46 4.18 -0.09
CA PRO A 173 -3.00 5.13 0.92
C PRO A 173 -3.99 6.28 1.16
N SER A 174 -4.70 6.75 0.12
CA SER A 174 -5.52 7.96 0.24
C SER A 174 -6.74 7.81 1.14
N ALA A 175 -7.35 6.63 1.24
CA ALA A 175 -8.45 6.42 2.19
C ALA A 175 -8.02 6.59 3.67
N ALA A 176 -6.71 6.62 3.97
CA ALA A 176 -6.22 6.93 5.30
C ALA A 176 -6.33 8.42 5.67
N TYR A 177 -6.46 9.33 4.71
CA TYR A 177 -6.42 10.78 4.97
C TYR A 177 -7.41 11.62 4.16
N ALA A 178 -7.90 11.11 3.02
CA ALA A 178 -8.75 11.83 2.09
C ALA A 178 -10.21 11.39 2.19
N HIS A 179 -11.10 12.33 1.91
CA HIS A 179 -12.53 12.14 1.72
C HIS A 179 -12.87 12.61 0.29
N SER A 180 -13.17 11.68 -0.62
CA SER A 180 -13.41 12.00 -2.03
C SER A 180 -14.51 11.14 -2.65
N ALA A 181 -15.39 11.78 -3.41
CA ALA A 181 -16.39 11.12 -4.24
C ALA A 181 -15.78 10.41 -5.47
N ASN A 182 -14.54 10.69 -5.83
CA ASN A 182 -13.84 9.93 -6.87
C ASN A 182 -12.35 9.76 -6.51
N ARG A 183 -11.89 8.51 -6.55
CA ARG A 183 -10.49 8.11 -6.39
C ARG A 183 -9.56 8.69 -7.46
N ASP A 184 -10.09 9.15 -8.58
CA ASP A 184 -9.31 9.68 -9.71
C ASP A 184 -9.00 11.18 -9.62
N TRP A 185 -9.49 11.86 -8.58
CA TRP A 185 -9.22 13.28 -8.32
C TRP A 185 -7.87 13.49 -7.63
N TYR A 186 -6.79 13.03 -8.27
CA TYR A 186 -5.43 13.03 -7.71
C TYR A 186 -4.89 14.45 -7.48
N SER A 187 -5.03 15.32 -8.49
CA SER A 187 -4.84 16.76 -8.42
C SER A 187 -6.07 17.49 -8.97
N ASP A 188 -6.10 18.81 -8.83
CA ASP A 188 -7.14 19.68 -9.36
C ASP A 188 -7.28 19.57 -10.89
N GLY A 189 -6.20 19.21 -11.60
CA GLY A 189 -6.21 18.99 -13.05
C GLY A 189 -7.03 17.78 -13.51
N GLU A 190 -7.33 16.82 -12.61
CA GLU A 190 -8.19 15.67 -12.89
C GLU A 190 -9.64 15.85 -12.40
N MET A 191 -9.95 16.98 -11.77
CA MET A 191 -11.28 17.25 -11.22
C MET A 191 -12.17 17.95 -12.26
N PRO A 192 -13.47 17.59 -12.34
CA PRO A 192 -14.40 18.34 -13.14
C PRO A 192 -14.68 19.72 -12.49
N LEU A 193 -15.04 20.70 -13.31
CA LEU A 193 -15.23 22.09 -12.86
C LEU A 193 -16.30 22.22 -11.77
N ASP A 194 -17.39 21.48 -11.90
CA ASP A 194 -18.49 21.47 -10.91
C ASP A 194 -18.03 20.95 -9.54
N ALA A 195 -17.11 19.98 -9.49
CA ALA A 195 -16.52 19.51 -8.24
C ALA A 195 -15.61 20.56 -7.59
N LEU A 196 -14.80 21.27 -8.39
CA LEU A 196 -13.95 22.36 -7.92
C LEU A 196 -14.79 23.53 -7.39
N GLU A 197 -15.83 23.94 -8.12
CA GLU A 197 -16.77 25.00 -7.74
C GLU A 197 -17.60 24.63 -6.51
N SER A 198 -17.94 23.35 -6.36
CA SER A 198 -18.62 22.81 -5.17
C SER A 198 -17.69 22.73 -3.94
N GLY A 199 -16.41 23.08 -4.09
CA GLY A 199 -15.45 23.16 -2.99
C GLY A 199 -14.79 21.83 -2.61
N CYS A 200 -14.91 20.78 -3.43
CA CYS A 200 -14.13 19.57 -3.21
C CYS A 200 -12.64 19.85 -3.40
N LYS A 201 -11.82 19.14 -2.62
CA LYS A 201 -10.37 19.21 -2.69
C LYS A 201 -9.84 17.96 -3.36
N ASP A 202 -8.83 18.11 -4.21
CA ASP A 202 -8.08 16.99 -4.76
C ASP A 202 -7.33 16.21 -3.67
N ILE A 203 -7.02 14.95 -3.95
CA ILE A 203 -6.41 14.02 -3.00
C ILE A 203 -5.02 14.55 -2.55
N ALA A 204 -4.21 15.10 -3.46
CA ALA A 204 -2.89 15.65 -3.10
C ALA A 204 -3.02 16.82 -2.11
N ARG A 205 -3.99 17.72 -2.32
CA ARG A 205 -4.28 18.80 -1.38
C ARG A 205 -4.73 18.26 -0.01
N GLN A 206 -5.58 17.24 -0.01
CA GLN A 206 -6.07 16.61 1.22
C GLN A 206 -4.95 15.92 2.02
N LEU A 207 -3.93 15.35 1.36
CA LEU A 207 -2.75 14.77 2.02
C LEU A 207 -2.04 15.78 2.93
N VAL A 208 -1.96 17.04 2.49
CA VAL A 208 -1.26 18.11 3.20
C VAL A 208 -2.17 18.81 4.22
N GLU A 209 -3.47 18.89 3.96
CA GLU A 209 -4.39 19.71 4.75
C GLU A 209 -5.22 18.95 5.79
N ASN A 210 -5.62 17.70 5.54
CA ASN A 210 -6.55 16.98 6.43
C ASN A 210 -5.85 16.45 7.70
N ILE A 211 -4.60 15.99 7.53
CA ILE A 211 -3.72 15.57 8.63
C ILE A 211 -2.36 16.23 8.40
N PRO A 212 -2.19 17.52 8.75
CA PRO A 212 -0.98 18.28 8.41
C PRO A 212 0.31 17.71 8.99
N GLU A 213 0.19 16.93 10.05
CA GLU A 213 1.30 16.33 10.78
C GLU A 213 1.33 14.79 10.63
N ILE A 214 1.26 14.28 9.40
CA ILE A 214 1.73 12.92 9.12
C ILE A 214 3.27 12.95 9.14
N GLU A 215 3.88 12.20 10.06
CA GLU A 215 5.34 12.20 10.26
C GLU A 215 6.10 11.57 9.10
N VAL A 216 5.56 10.52 8.48
CA VAL A 216 6.23 9.82 7.37
C VAL A 216 5.27 9.62 6.20
N ILE A 217 5.61 10.14 5.04
CA ILE A 217 4.92 9.90 3.78
C ILE A 217 5.97 9.44 2.77
N LEU A 218 5.93 8.18 2.35
CA LEU A 218 6.86 7.61 1.37
C LEU A 218 6.09 6.92 0.24
N GLY A 219 6.37 7.28 -1.00
CA GLY A 219 5.83 6.63 -2.18
C GLY A 219 6.32 7.26 -3.46
N GLY A 220 5.46 7.35 -4.47
CA GLY A 220 5.66 8.22 -5.63
C GLY A 220 4.55 9.27 -5.72
N GLY A 221 4.38 9.86 -6.90
CA GLY A 221 3.26 10.77 -7.19
C GLY A 221 3.62 12.25 -7.30
N ARG A 222 4.91 12.60 -7.33
CA ARG A 222 5.43 13.98 -7.41
C ARG A 222 4.64 14.91 -8.31
N LYS A 223 4.25 14.47 -9.50
CA LYS A 223 3.53 15.30 -10.47
C LYS A 223 2.26 15.96 -9.91
N TYR A 224 1.57 15.33 -8.96
CA TYR A 224 0.35 15.88 -8.35
C TYR A 224 0.61 16.99 -7.32
N MET A 225 1.87 17.15 -6.91
CA MET A 225 2.31 18.10 -5.89
C MET A 225 2.83 19.43 -6.48
N TYR A 226 3.09 19.48 -7.79
CA TYR A 226 3.70 20.63 -8.45
C TYR A 226 2.80 21.27 -9.52
N PRO A 227 2.94 22.59 -9.76
CA PRO A 227 2.26 23.30 -10.84
C PRO A 227 2.61 22.76 -12.23
N LYS A 228 1.67 22.90 -13.18
CA LYS A 228 1.82 22.38 -14.56
C LYS A 228 3.07 22.85 -15.31
N ASN A 229 3.58 24.04 -14.98
CA ASN A 229 4.76 24.60 -15.62
C ASN A 229 6.09 24.07 -15.03
N VAL A 230 6.07 23.34 -13.91
CA VAL A 230 7.26 22.80 -13.25
C VAL A 230 7.62 21.43 -13.83
N SER A 231 8.87 21.26 -14.25
CA SER A 231 9.42 19.97 -14.69
C SER A 231 9.80 19.08 -13.51
N ASP A 232 9.68 17.77 -13.69
CA ASP A 232 10.13 16.80 -12.68
C ASP A 232 11.65 16.85 -12.50
N VAL A 233 12.10 16.64 -11.27
CA VAL A 233 13.53 16.70 -10.90
C VAL A 233 14.34 15.52 -11.45
N GLU A 234 13.72 14.36 -11.66
CA GLU A 234 14.38 13.16 -12.19
C GLU A 234 14.23 13.07 -13.71
N TYR A 235 13.10 13.53 -14.25
CA TYR A 235 12.77 13.50 -15.68
C TYR A 235 12.50 14.89 -16.26
N PRO A 236 13.47 15.82 -16.27
CA PRO A 236 13.23 17.23 -16.59
C PRO A 236 12.78 17.51 -18.02
N GLN A 237 13.06 16.59 -18.95
CA GLN A 237 12.77 16.72 -20.38
C GLN A 237 11.51 15.93 -20.81
N GLU A 238 10.86 15.22 -19.89
CA GLU A 238 9.70 14.38 -20.22
C GLU A 238 8.39 15.05 -19.77
N GLU A 239 7.61 15.56 -20.74
CA GLU A 239 6.39 16.32 -20.45
C GLU A 239 5.36 15.57 -19.59
N LYS A 240 5.24 14.24 -19.78
CA LYS A 240 4.33 13.38 -18.99
C LYS A 240 4.63 13.36 -17.48
N HIS A 241 5.84 13.75 -17.07
CA HIS A 241 6.28 13.79 -15.67
C HIS A 241 6.17 15.18 -15.05
N ARG A 242 5.88 16.24 -15.84
CA ARG A 242 5.66 17.60 -15.31
C ARG A 242 4.53 17.61 -14.29
N GLY A 243 4.53 18.65 -13.46
CA GLY A 243 3.43 18.91 -12.53
C GLY A 243 2.06 18.89 -13.24
N THR A 244 1.01 18.55 -12.51
CA THR A 244 -0.36 18.49 -13.07
C THR A 244 -1.26 19.59 -12.52
N ARG A 245 -0.83 20.30 -11.47
CA ARG A 245 -1.68 21.28 -10.79
C ARG A 245 -1.94 22.51 -11.65
N LEU A 246 -3.20 22.89 -11.77
CA LEU A 246 -3.68 24.07 -12.53
C LEU A 246 -3.82 25.29 -11.62
N ASP A 247 -3.97 25.08 -10.31
CA ASP A 247 -4.09 26.11 -9.28
C ASP A 247 -2.76 26.82 -8.93
N GLY A 248 -1.65 26.44 -9.56
CA GLY A 248 -0.34 27.06 -9.37
C GLY A 248 0.33 26.76 -8.03
N ARG A 249 -0.21 25.84 -7.21
CA ARG A 249 0.36 25.53 -5.89
C ARG A 249 1.54 24.56 -5.96
N ASN A 250 2.54 24.81 -5.12
CA ASN A 250 3.55 23.82 -4.77
C ASN A 250 3.18 23.20 -3.41
N LEU A 251 2.64 21.98 -3.42
CA LEU A 251 2.18 21.31 -2.22
C LEU A 251 3.32 20.74 -1.37
N VAL A 252 4.48 20.45 -1.94
CA VAL A 252 5.67 20.08 -1.16
C VAL A 252 6.10 21.25 -0.28
N GLN A 253 6.18 22.44 -0.87
CA GLN A 253 6.49 23.65 -0.14
C GLN A 253 5.42 23.95 0.92
N ALA A 254 4.13 23.89 0.55
CA ALA A 254 3.04 24.09 1.50
C ALA A 254 3.08 23.09 2.66
N TRP A 255 3.46 21.83 2.40
CA TRP A 255 3.63 20.81 3.43
C TRP A 255 4.76 21.14 4.40
N GLN A 256 5.90 21.65 3.92
CA GLN A 256 7.02 22.08 4.76
C GLN A 256 6.64 23.29 5.62
N GLU A 257 6.01 24.30 5.01
CA GLU A 257 5.59 25.54 5.68
C GLU A 257 4.49 25.30 6.73
N ALA A 258 3.67 24.27 6.56
CA ALA A 258 2.63 23.91 7.52
C ALA A 258 3.18 23.25 8.80
N LYS A 259 4.48 22.90 8.87
CA LYS A 259 5.03 22.21 10.05
C LYS A 259 5.20 23.12 11.26
N PRO A 260 5.04 22.59 12.48
CA PRO A 260 5.22 23.38 13.69
C PRO A 260 6.60 24.06 13.76
N ARG A 261 6.67 25.26 14.31
CA ARG A 261 7.94 25.98 14.47
C ARG A 261 8.94 25.15 15.27
N GLY A 262 10.19 25.12 14.80
CA GLY A 262 11.27 24.37 15.44
C GLY A 262 11.30 22.87 15.08
N LYS A 263 10.33 22.37 14.30
CA LYS A 263 10.36 21.03 13.73
C LYS A 263 11.06 21.01 12.38
N VAL A 264 11.78 19.94 12.09
CA VAL A 264 12.54 19.77 10.85
C VAL A 264 11.75 18.89 9.88
N ALA A 265 11.46 19.43 8.70
CA ALA A 265 10.71 18.77 7.64
C ALA A 265 11.60 18.57 6.40
N GLU A 266 11.91 17.32 6.10
CA GLU A 266 12.78 16.98 4.96
C GLU A 266 11.97 16.41 3.80
N TYR A 267 12.31 16.86 2.60
CA TYR A 267 11.82 16.30 1.35
C TYR A 267 12.95 15.58 0.62
N VAL A 268 12.72 14.33 0.21
CA VAL A 268 13.66 13.54 -0.57
C VAL A 268 12.97 12.93 -1.78
N TRP A 269 13.69 12.80 -2.89
CA TRP A 269 13.12 12.25 -4.13
C TRP A 269 13.93 11.09 -4.72
N HIS A 270 15.01 10.69 -4.04
CA HIS A 270 15.86 9.59 -4.49
C HIS A 270 16.43 8.78 -3.33
N ARG A 271 16.75 7.51 -3.61
CA ARG A 271 17.26 6.54 -2.62
C ARG A 271 18.47 7.05 -1.84
N ARG A 272 19.43 7.67 -2.51
CA ARG A 272 20.65 8.17 -1.85
C ARG A 272 20.35 9.27 -0.83
N GLY A 273 19.40 10.16 -1.12
CA GLY A 273 18.97 11.22 -0.21
C GLY A 273 18.27 10.63 1.01
N LEU A 274 17.33 9.70 0.78
CA LEU A 274 16.64 8.97 1.85
C LEU A 274 17.63 8.28 2.81
N LEU A 275 18.63 7.58 2.27
CA LEU A 275 19.63 6.88 3.08
C LEU A 275 20.65 7.80 3.77
N ALA A 276 20.77 9.05 3.35
CA ALA A 276 21.68 10.02 3.93
C ALA A 276 21.04 10.84 5.08
N LEU A 277 19.73 10.68 5.32
CA LEU A 277 19.02 11.43 6.36
C LEU A 277 19.54 11.10 7.75
N ASN A 278 19.74 12.14 8.56
CA ASN A 278 19.98 11.97 9.98
C ASN A 278 18.65 11.86 10.73
N LEU A 279 18.18 10.62 10.93
CA LEU A 279 16.88 10.31 11.55
C LEU A 279 16.72 10.83 12.99
N SER A 280 17.81 11.23 13.66
CA SER A 280 17.73 11.86 15.00
C SER A 280 17.35 13.35 14.96
N ARG A 281 17.37 13.97 13.78
CA ARG A 281 17.10 15.41 13.60
C ARG A 281 15.87 15.70 12.75
N VAL A 282 15.36 14.71 12.02
CA VAL A 282 14.21 14.85 11.13
C VAL A 282 12.94 14.48 11.89
N ASP A 283 12.00 15.43 12.00
CA ASP A 283 10.70 15.20 12.63
C ASP A 283 9.65 14.75 11.61
N PHE A 284 9.71 15.27 10.39
CA PHE A 284 8.77 14.99 9.31
C PHE A 284 9.52 14.66 8.02
N LEU A 285 9.05 13.62 7.32
CA LEU A 285 9.64 13.14 6.08
C LEU A 285 8.59 12.97 4.99
N LEU A 286 8.77 13.66 3.87
CA LEU A 286 8.06 13.43 2.62
C LEU A 286 9.07 12.85 1.61
N GLY A 287 8.81 11.66 1.10
CA GLY A 287 9.63 11.01 0.08
C GLY A 287 8.79 10.57 -1.11
N GLU A 288 9.10 11.07 -2.31
CA GLU A 288 8.35 10.80 -3.54
C GLU A 288 9.20 10.55 -4.79
#